data_AF-A0A958R511-F1
#
_entry.id   AF-A0A958R511-F1
#
_cell.length_a   1.000
_cell.length_b   1.000
_cell.length_c   1.000
_cell.angle_alpha   90.00
_cell.angle_beta   90.00
_cell.angle_gamma   90.00
#
_symmetry.space_group_name_H-M   'P 1'
#
loop_
_entity.id
_entity.type
_entity.pdbx_description
1 polymer ?
#
loop_
_entity_poly.entity_id
_entity_poly.type
_entity_poly.pdbx_seq_one_letter_code
_entity_poly.pdbx_strand_id
1 'polypeptide(L)'
;NEEIQSFCKLTYDVSFPILGKIDVNGEKESPVYSYLKQQAPGLLGTEAIKWNFTKFLISKEGKVVKRYAPQVAPKNMENDIESEL
;
A
#
# COMPACT_ATOMS: atom_id res chain seq x y z
N ASN A 1 7.40 -18.97 -0.36
CA ASN A 1 7.60 -17.64 0.25
C ASN A 1 9.07 -17.33 0.52
N GLU A 2 9.92 -18.34 0.78
CA GLU A 2 11.36 -18.16 1.05
C GLU A 2 12.16 -17.61 -0.15
N GLU A 3 11.82 -18.00 -1.39
CA GLU A 3 12.49 -17.51 -2.60
C GLU A 3 12.23 -16.02 -2.88
N ILE A 4 11.04 -15.50 -2.58
CA ILE A 4 10.69 -14.08 -2.78
C ILE A 4 11.42 -13.20 -1.77
N GLN A 5 11.49 -13.62 -0.50
CA GLN A 5 12.26 -12.88 0.51
C GLN A 5 13.75 -12.85 0.19
N SER A 6 14.29 -13.95 -0.33
CA SER A 6 15.69 -14.04 -0.76
C SER A 6 15.98 -13.15 -1.97
N PHE A 7 15.09 -13.14 -2.98
CA PHE A 7 15.22 -12.29 -4.17
C PHE A 7 15.11 -10.79 -3.85
N CYS A 8 14.19 -10.41 -2.96
CA CYS A 8 13.98 -9.02 -2.59
C CYS A 8 15.14 -8.42 -1.77
N LYS A 9 15.74 -9.18 -0.84
CA LYS A 9 16.94 -8.74 -0.09
C LYS A 9 18.18 -8.60 -0.97
N LEU A 10 18.31 -9.40 -2.03
CA LEU A 10 19.47 -9.38 -2.93
C LEU A 10 19.39 -8.30 -4.01
N THR A 11 18.19 -7.79 -4.34
CA THR A 11 17.98 -6.95 -5.54
C THR A 11 17.56 -5.51 -5.22
N TYR A 12 16.90 -5.26 -4.09
CA TYR A 12 16.40 -3.94 -3.73
C TYR A 12 16.85 -3.61 -2.31
N ASP A 13 17.76 -2.63 -2.20
CA ASP A 13 18.31 -2.14 -0.93
C ASP A 13 17.24 -1.33 -0.16
N VAL A 14 16.18 -2.03 0.29
CA VAL A 14 15.09 -1.44 1.06
C VAL A 14 15.35 -1.63 2.55
N SER A 15 15.15 -0.55 3.31
CA SER A 15 15.30 -0.55 4.78
C SER A 15 14.04 -1.02 5.51
N PHE A 16 12.97 -1.36 4.78
CA PHE A 16 11.66 -1.74 5.32
C PHE A 16 11.29 -3.19 4.96
N PRO A 17 10.45 -3.85 5.77
CA PRO A 17 10.08 -5.24 5.54
C PRO A 17 9.24 -5.41 4.28
N ILE A 18 9.58 -6.42 3.48
CA ILE A 18 8.73 -6.93 2.40
C ILE A 18 7.95 -8.13 2.94
N LEU A 19 6.63 -8.03 2.91
CA LEU A 19 5.72 -9.06 3.42
C LEU A 19 5.51 -10.18 2.40
N GLY A 20 4.88 -11.27 2.83
CA GLY A 20 4.52 -12.39 1.95
C GLY A 20 3.57 -11.98 0.82
N LYS A 21 3.63 -12.71 -0.30
CA LYS A 21 2.73 -12.47 -1.44
C LYS A 21 1.28 -12.73 -1.05
N ILE A 22 0.39 -11.79 -1.36
CA ILE A 22 -1.06 -11.87 -1.15
C ILE A 22 -1.81 -11.34 -2.38
N ASP A 23 -3.08 -11.70 -2.51
CA ASP A 23 -3.99 -11.10 -3.48
C ASP A 23 -4.60 -9.81 -2.92
N VAL A 24 -4.66 -8.76 -3.74
CA VAL A 24 -5.16 -7.42 -3.36
C VAL A 24 -6.53 -7.09 -3.96
N ASN A 25 -6.97 -7.90 -4.92
CA ASN A 25 -8.25 -7.82 -5.60
C ASN A 25 -8.80 -9.25 -5.82
N GLY A 26 -10.10 -9.35 -6.05
CA GLY A 26 -10.77 -10.60 -6.43
C GLY A 26 -11.23 -11.40 -5.22
N GLU A 27 -11.79 -12.59 -5.46
CA GLU A 27 -12.46 -13.39 -4.42
C GLU A 27 -11.53 -13.83 -3.27
N LYS A 28 -10.22 -13.90 -3.52
CA LYS A 28 -9.20 -14.31 -2.54
C LYS A 28 -8.42 -13.14 -1.94
N GLU A 29 -8.89 -11.92 -2.14
CA GLU A 29 -8.20 -10.75 -1.62
C GLU A 29 -8.01 -10.80 -0.10
N SER A 30 -6.86 -10.33 0.35
CA SER A 30 -6.56 -10.30 1.77
C SER A 30 -7.49 -9.33 2.51
N PRO A 31 -7.97 -9.68 3.73
CA PRO A 31 -8.84 -8.82 4.52
C PRO A 31 -8.27 -7.41 4.75
N VAL A 32 -6.94 -7.28 4.87
CA VAL A 32 -6.30 -5.96 5.03
C VAL A 32 -6.53 -5.08 3.80
N TYR A 33 -6.50 -5.65 2.60
CA TYR A 33 -6.73 -4.90 1.37
C TYR A 33 -8.21 -4.59 1.15
N SER A 34 -9.12 -5.48 1.57
CA SER A 34 -10.56 -5.14 1.61
C SER A 34 -10.80 -3.93 2.49
N TYR A 35 -10.25 -3.93 3.72
CA TYR A 35 -10.36 -2.79 4.64
C TYR A 35 -9.77 -1.50 4.05
N LEU A 36 -8.53 -1.54 3.55
CA LEU A 36 -7.87 -0.35 3.00
C LEU A 36 -8.64 0.27 1.83
N LYS A 37 -9.16 -0.55 0.90
CA LYS A 37 -9.91 -0.07 -0.27
C LYS A 37 -11.26 0.52 0.10
N GLN A 38 -11.93 -0.04 1.10
CA GLN A 38 -13.21 0.49 1.60
C GLN A 38 -13.01 1.82 2.34
N GLN A 39 -11.94 1.96 3.14
CA GLN A 39 -11.69 3.20 3.89
C GLN A 39 -11.20 4.35 2.99
N ALA A 40 -10.42 4.03 1.94
CA ALA A 40 -9.91 5.01 0.99
C ALA A 40 -10.15 4.54 -0.46
N PRO A 41 -11.38 4.67 -0.98
CA PRO A 41 -11.68 4.30 -2.34
C PRO A 41 -10.95 5.20 -3.34
N GLY A 42 -10.71 4.67 -4.53
CA GLY A 42 -10.12 5.43 -5.64
C GLY A 42 -11.12 6.41 -6.28
N LEU A 43 -10.71 6.96 -7.42
CA LEU A 43 -11.54 7.89 -8.20
C LEU A 43 -12.92 7.28 -8.50
N LEU A 44 -13.97 8.09 -8.37
CA LEU A 44 -15.37 7.69 -8.57
C LEU A 44 -15.81 6.51 -7.69
N GLY A 45 -15.20 6.34 -6.51
CA GLY A 45 -15.56 5.28 -5.57
C GLY A 45 -15.02 3.91 -5.95
N THR A 46 -14.15 3.79 -6.96
CA THR A 46 -13.63 2.48 -7.36
C THR A 46 -12.69 1.91 -6.31
N GLU A 47 -12.99 0.73 -5.80
CA GLU A 47 -12.17 0.10 -4.77
C GLU A 47 -10.93 -0.58 -5.35
N ALA A 48 -11.05 -1.24 -6.50
CA ALA A 48 -9.99 -2.07 -7.09
C ALA A 48 -8.61 -1.37 -7.17
N ILE A 49 -7.55 -2.09 -6.82
CA ILE A 49 -6.16 -1.66 -7.06
C ILE A 49 -5.87 -1.85 -8.54
N LYS A 50 -5.81 -0.76 -9.30
CA LYS A 50 -5.67 -0.79 -10.77
C LYS A 50 -4.27 -1.14 -11.25
N TRP A 51 -3.24 -0.88 -10.44
CA TRP A 51 -1.84 -1.07 -10.84
C TRP A 51 -0.89 -1.19 -9.64
N ASN A 52 0.30 -1.72 -9.91
CA ASN A 52 1.40 -1.84 -8.95
C ASN A 52 1.80 -0.48 -8.37
N PHE A 53 2.34 -0.47 -7.16
CA PHE A 53 2.75 0.74 -6.41
C PHE A 53 1.60 1.69 -6.05
N THR A 54 0.38 1.21 -5.85
CA THR A 54 -0.63 1.97 -5.10
C THR A 54 -0.19 2.06 -3.64
N LYS A 55 -0.30 3.24 -3.01
CA LYS A 55 0.11 3.45 -1.60
C LYS A 55 -1.08 3.86 -0.75
N PHE A 56 -1.04 3.50 0.53
CA PHE A 56 -1.97 3.96 1.55
C PHE A 56 -1.19 4.61 2.69
N LEU A 57 -1.65 5.76 3.17
CA LEU A 57 -1.15 6.38 4.40
C LEU A 57 -2.07 6.00 5.54
N ILE A 58 -1.48 5.52 6.62
CA ILE A 58 -2.16 5.09 7.84
C ILE A 58 -1.60 5.93 9.00
N SER A 59 -2.48 6.55 9.80
CA SER A 59 -2.08 7.39 10.94
C SER A 59 -1.55 6.54 12.10
N LYS A 60 -0.95 7.19 13.10
CA LYS A 60 -0.47 6.53 14.33
C LYS A 60 -1.58 5.84 15.14
N GLU A 61 -2.84 6.26 14.99
CA GLU A 61 -4.02 5.61 15.58
C GLU A 61 -4.56 4.44 14.73
N GLY A 62 -3.91 4.12 13.61
CA GLY A 62 -4.31 3.03 12.72
C GLY A 62 -5.43 3.37 11.73
N LYS A 63 -5.74 4.67 11.54
CA LYS A 63 -6.78 5.09 10.58
C LYS A 63 -6.20 5.22 9.17
N VAL A 64 -6.96 4.80 8.16
CA VAL A 64 -6.57 4.98 6.75
C VAL A 64 -6.88 6.42 6.35
N VAL A 65 -5.84 7.22 6.15
CA VAL A 65 -5.95 8.66 5.90
C VAL A 65 -6.14 8.95 4.41
N LYS A 66 -5.33 8.29 3.57
CA LYS A 66 -5.26 8.62 2.14
C LYS A 66 -4.76 7.47 1.30
N ARG A 67 -5.24 7.40 0.06
CA ARG A 67 -4.76 6.49 -0.99
C ARG A 67 -4.08 7.30 -2.09
N TYR A 68 -2.89 6.87 -2.50
CA TYR A 68 -2.09 7.50 -3.56
C TYR A 68 -1.97 6.59 -4.76
N ALA A 69 -2.11 7.18 -5.94
CA ALA A 69 -1.94 6.50 -7.20
C ALA A 69 -0.45 6.20 -7.48
N PRO A 70 -0.13 5.21 -8.33
CA PRO A 70 1.26 4.80 -8.62
C PRO A 70 2.21 5.92 -9.02
N GLN A 71 1.71 6.88 -9.80
CA GLN A 71 2.47 8.01 -10.33
C GLN A 71 2.79 9.10 -9.29
N VAL A 72 2.18 9.05 -8.10
CA VAL A 72 2.52 10.00 -7.03
C VAL A 72 3.93 9.68 -6.56
N ALA A 73 4.84 10.64 -6.76
CA ALA A 73 6.21 10.56 -6.30
C ALA A 73 6.25 10.55 -4.77
N PRO A 74 7.12 9.74 -4.13
CA PRO A 74 7.21 9.67 -2.68
C PRO A 74 7.38 11.03 -1.98
N LYS A 75 8.19 11.92 -2.55
CA LYS A 75 8.39 13.27 -2.00
C LYS A 75 7.12 14.11 -1.90
N ASN A 76 6.13 13.86 -2.77
CA ASN A 76 4.86 14.59 -2.73
C ASN A 76 3.92 14.08 -1.62
N MET A 77 4.31 13.03 -0.88
CA MET A 77 3.57 12.53 0.28
C MET A 77 4.14 13.05 1.61
N GLU A 78 5.27 13.77 1.60
CA GLU A 78 6.02 14.19 2.80
C GLU A 78 5.16 15.00 3.77
N ASN A 79 4.53 16.07 3.30
CA ASN A 79 3.65 16.91 4.13
C ASN A 79 2.47 16.13 4.73
N ASP A 80 1.86 15.21 3.96
CA ASP A 80 0.75 14.39 4.42
C ASP A 80 1.22 13.37 5.49
N ILE A 81 2.46 12.89 5.39
CA ILE A 81 3.05 11.98 6.40
C ILE A 81 3.37 12.75 7.68
N GLU A 82 3.99 13.93 7.56
CA GLU A 82 4.35 14.77 8.70
C GLU A 82 3.14 15.22 9.52
N SER A 83 1.99 15.44 8.89
CA SER A 83 0.76 15.79 9.61
C SER A 83 0.18 14.66 10.48
N GLU A 84 0.63 13.41 10.28
CA GLU A 84 0.13 12.23 10.99
C GLU A 84 1.10 11.71 12.08
N LEU A 85 2.24 12.38 12.27
CA LEU A 85 3.21 12.09 13.35
C LEU A 85 2.71 12.60 14.72
#